data_AF-A0A929GW35-F1
#
_entry.id   AF-A0A929GW35-F1
#
_cell.length_a   1.000
_cell.length_b   1.000
_cell.length_c   1.000
_cell.angle_alpha   90.00
_cell.angle_beta   90.00
_cell.angle_gamma   90.00
#
_symmetry.space_group_name_H-M   'P 1'
#
loop_
_entity.id
_entity.type
_entity.pdbx_description
1 polymer ?
#
loop_
_entity_poly.entity_id
_entity_poly.type
_entity_poly.pdbx_seq_one_letter_code
_entity_poly.pdbx_strand_id
1 'polypeptide(L)' 'MSKVAIMTDSTACIPRELESKYDIAVVPLLIVFEGKSYRDGVDMSADNSHQGRRPQPERVRKIFR' A
#
# COMPACT_ATOMS: atom_id res chain seq x y z
N MET A 1 1.78 30.30 13.47
CA MET A 1 1.21 28.94 13.48
C MET A 1 2.20 27.99 12.82
N SER A 2 2.42 26.82 13.39
CA SER A 2 3.23 25.77 12.78
C SER A 2 2.44 25.04 11.70
N LYS A 3 3.10 24.61 10.63
CA LYS A 3 2.50 23.75 9.61
C LYS A 3 2.34 22.33 10.16
N VAL A 4 1.20 21.70 9.89
CA VAL A 4 0.90 20.30 10.26
C VAL A 4 0.86 19.46 8.99
N ALA A 5 1.46 18.27 9.02
CA ALA A 5 1.42 17.31 7.93
C ALA A 5 0.64 16.05 8.36
N ILE A 6 -0.05 15.42 7.41
CA ILE A 6 -0.77 14.16 7.60
C ILE A 6 -0.01 13.06 6.86
N MET A 7 0.26 11.96 7.56
CA MET A 7 0.92 10.80 6.97
C MET A 7 0.30 9.50 7.50
N THR A 8 0.38 8.46 6.70
CA THR A 8 -0.05 7.10 7.05
C THR A 8 0.90 6.08 6.40
N ASP A 9 0.68 4.80 6.65
CA ASP A 9 1.41 3.71 5.99
C ASP A 9 0.54 3.02 4.92
N SER A 10 1.18 2.17 4.11
CA SER A 10 0.52 1.47 2.99
C SER A 10 -0.64 0.55 3.40
N THR A 11 -0.76 0.15 4.68
CA THR A 11 -1.84 -0.73 5.15
C THR A 11 -3.18 -0.03 5.25
N ALA A 12 -3.19 1.30 5.27
CA ALA A 12 -4.41 2.09 5.32
C ALA A 12 -5.27 1.92 4.05
N CYS A 13 -4.68 1.47 2.93
CA CYS A 13 -5.37 1.20 1.67
C CYS A 13 -6.31 2.33 1.23
N ILE A 14 -5.88 3.58 1.44
CA ILE A 14 -6.70 4.75 1.10
C ILE A 14 -6.77 4.94 -0.43
N PRO A 15 -7.89 5.42 -0.98
CA PRO A 15 -7.98 5.74 -2.40
C PRO A 15 -6.99 6.85 -2.80
N ARG A 16 -6.39 6.72 -3.99
CA ARG A 16 -5.40 7.68 -4.52
C ARG A 16 -5.97 9.08 -4.70
N GLU A 17 -7.28 9.20 -4.91
CA GLU A 17 -7.95 10.51 -4.96
C GLU A 17 -7.88 11.22 -3.60
N LEU A 18 -7.93 10.49 -2.48
CA LEU A 18 -7.83 11.08 -1.13
C LEU A 18 -6.40 11.50 -0.79
N GLU A 19 -5.41 10.69 -1.18
CA GLU A 19 -3.99 11.05 -1.06
C GLU A 19 -3.72 12.40 -1.71
N SER A 20 -4.12 12.53 -2.98
CA SER A 20 -3.89 13.72 -3.79
C SER A 20 -4.69 14.93 -3.30
N LYS A 21 -5.94 14.70 -2.86
CA LYS A 21 -6.84 15.77 -2.40
C LYS A 21 -6.39 16.41 -1.09
N TYR A 22 -5.80 15.64 -0.18
CA TYR A 22 -5.47 16.08 1.17
C TYR A 22 -3.98 16.18 1.45
N ASP A 23 -3.11 15.97 0.45
CA ASP A 23 -1.66 15.97 0.59
C ASP A 23 -1.18 14.99 1.69
N ILE A 24 -1.76 13.79 1.69
CA ILE A 24 -1.43 12.74 2.66
C ILE A 24 -0.22 11.97 2.13
N ALA A 25 0.85 11.96 2.90
CA ALA A 25 2.01 11.14 2.59
C ALA A 25 1.77 9.67 3.01
N VAL A 26 1.92 8.73 2.07
CA VAL A 26 1.86 7.29 2.35
C VAL A 26 3.28 6.71 2.40
N VAL A 27 3.65 6.14 3.55
CA VAL A 27 4.94 5.47 3.74
C VAL A 27 4.79 3.99 3.41
N PRO A 28 5.54 3.45 2.43
CA PRO A 28 5.44 2.04 2.07
C PRO A 28 6.06 1.16 3.15
N LEU A 29 5.34 0.10 3.54
CA LEU A 29 5.94 -0.97 4.34
C LEU A 29 6.86 -1.86 3.50
N LEU A 30 7.83 -2.49 4.16
CA LEU A 30 8.69 -3.50 3.56
C LEU A 30 8.10 -4.88 3.79
N ILE A 31 7.88 -5.60 2.69
CA ILE A 31 7.51 -7.01 2.68
C ILE A 31 8.77 -7.81 2.40
N VAL A 32 9.15 -8.66 3.34
CA VAL A 32 10.28 -9.58 3.19
C VAL A 32 9.75 -10.92 2.67
N PHE A 33 10.15 -11.28 1.46
CA PHE A 33 9.72 -12.52 0.82
C PHE A 33 10.88 -13.16 0.05
N GLU A 34 11.13 -14.45 0.30
CA GLU A 34 12.23 -15.23 -0.30
C GLU A 34 13.60 -14.54 -0.18
N GLY A 35 13.89 -13.95 1.00
CA GLY A 35 15.15 -13.26 1.28
C GLY A 35 15.32 -11.91 0.57
N LYS A 36 14.26 -11.40 -0.08
CA LYS A 36 14.24 -10.09 -0.74
C LYS A 36 13.24 -9.16 -0.05
N SER A 37 13.53 -7.86 -0.07
CA SER A 37 12.66 -6.82 0.46
C SER A 37 11.96 -6.08 -0.67
N TYR A 38 10.66 -5.87 -0.52
CA TYR A 38 9.81 -5.19 -1.48
C TYR A 38 9.00 -4.11 -0.79
N ARG A 39 8.91 -2.92 -1.37
CA ARG A 39 8.06 -1.84 -0.88
C ARG A 39 6.63 -2.04 -1.37
N ASP A 40 5.71 -2.11 -0.42
CA ASP A 40 4.28 -2.24 -0.66
C ASP A 40 3.75 -1.01 -1.44
N GLY A 41 2.97 -1.25 -2.49
CA GLY A 41 2.46 -0.21 -3.40
C GLY A 41 3.50 0.41 -4.35
N VAL A 42 4.79 0.09 -4.21
CA VAL A 42 5.88 0.63 -5.07
C VAL A 42 6.53 -0.48 -5.91
N ASP A 43 7.11 -1.48 -5.26
CA ASP A 43 7.76 -2.61 -5.95
C ASP A 43 6.73 -3.73 -6.24
N MET A 44 5.65 -3.76 -5.47
CA MET A 44 4.52 -4.67 -5.65
C MET A 44 3.24 -3.85 -5.73
N SER A 45 2.66 -3.75 -6.93
CA SER A 45 1.31 -3.20 -7.08
C SER A 45 0.31 -4.33 -6.84
N ALA A 46 -0.51 -4.21 -5.79
CA ALA A 46 -1.85 -4.79 -5.87
C ALA A 46 -2.55 -4.06 -7.01
N ASP A 47 -3.12 -4.79 -7.97
CA ASP A 47 -3.92 -4.18 -9.03
C ASP A 47 -5.03 -3.37 -8.34
N ASN A 48 -4.97 -2.04 -8.43
CA ASN A 48 -5.77 -1.09 -7.66
C ASN A 48 -7.23 -1.03 -8.16
N SER A 49 -7.70 -2.12 -8.78
CA SER A 49 -9.04 -2.26 -9.29
C SER A 49 -9.99 -2.55 -8.13
N HIS A 50 -10.52 -1.48 -7.52
CA HIS A 50 -11.72 -1.53 -6.65
C HIS A 50 -12.96 -2.11 -7.38
N GLN A 51 -12.85 -2.52 -8.64
CA GLN A 51 -13.84 -3.32 -9.36
C GLN A 51 -13.57 -4.82 -9.18
N GLY A 52 -14.11 -5.38 -8.11
CA GLY A 52 -14.65 -6.75 -8.10
C GLY A 52 -13.73 -7.93 -8.43
N ARG A 53 -12.42 -7.75 -8.59
CA ARG A 53 -11.47 -8.86 -8.72
C ARG A 53 -10.84 -9.13 -7.36
N ARG A 54 -11.26 -10.24 -6.75
CA ARG A 54 -10.64 -10.78 -5.54
C ARG A 54 -9.11 -10.81 -5.76
N PRO A 55 -8.28 -10.32 -4.84
CA PRO A 55 -6.84 -10.50 -4.93
C PRO A 55 -6.57 -12.00 -5.09
N GLN A 56 -5.82 -12.38 -6.11
CA GLN A 56 -5.55 -13.80 -6.37
C GLN A 56 -4.88 -14.41 -5.12
N PRO A 57 -5.52 -15.40 -4.47
CA PRO A 57 -5.09 -15.88 -3.16
C PRO A 57 -3.67 -16.43 -3.15
N GLU A 58 -3.18 -16.90 -4.29
CA GLU A 58 -1.87 -17.52 -4.49
C GLU A 58 -0.69 -16.61 -4.06
N ARG A 59 -0.77 -15.30 -4.34
CA ARG A 59 0.32 -14.35 -4.05
C ARG A 59 0.29 -13.82 -2.63
N VAL A 60 -0.90 -13.61 -2.06
CA VAL A 60 -1.04 -13.05 -0.71
C VAL A 60 -0.93 -14.14 0.37
N ARG A 61 -1.39 -15.36 0.10
CA ARG A 61 -1.30 -16.48 1.07
C ARG A 61 0.12 -16.96 1.33
N LYS A 62 1.08 -16.68 0.45
CA LYS A 62 2.49 -17.05 0.66
C LYS A 62 3.25 -16.08 1.57
N ILE A 63 2.78 -14.85 1.73
CA ILE A 63 3.46 -13.83 2.56
C ILE A 63 3.00 -13.92 4.03
N PHE A 64 1.75 -14.32 4.27
CA PHE A 64 1.15 -14.40 5.61
C PHE A 64 1.01 -15.84 6.14
N ARG A 65 1.78 -16.80 5.61
CA ARG A 65 1.89 -18.16 6.14
C ARG A 65 3.33 -18.48 6.50
#